data_AF-A0A7J7LWL8-F1
#
_entry.id   AF-A0A7J7LWL8-F1
#
_cell.length_a   1.000
_cell.length_b   1.000
_cell.length_c   1.000
_cell.angle_alpha   90.00
_cell.angle_beta   90.00
_cell.angle_gamma   90.00
#
_symmetry.space_group_name_H-M   'P 1'
#
loop_
_entity.id
_entity.type
_entity.pdbx_description
1 polymer ?
#
loop_
_entity_poly.entity_id
_entity_poly.type
_entity_poly.pdbx_seq_one_letter_code
_entity_poly.pdbx_strand_id
1 'polypeptide(L)'
;MVVCSKNVLVHLGSGYLLGVVWMQSGFIGHDSGHYNIMYTPKLNRFMQVLTGTCVTGISIRWWKWTHTAHHIAVNSLDYNPDLQHIPFLAVSPTIFKSLTSYFYGKKMTFDSVARFLISYQHL
;
A
#
# COMPACT_ATOMS: atom_id res chain seq x y z
N MET A 1 -2.66 -10.12 27.33
CA MET A 1 -4.13 -10.07 27.51
C MET A 1 -4.83 -11.18 26.74
N VAL A 2 -4.57 -11.34 25.43
CA VAL A 2 -5.17 -12.38 24.56
C VAL A 2 -4.81 -13.82 24.98
N VAL A 3 -3.56 -14.10 25.33
CA VAL A 3 -3.09 -15.46 25.70
C VAL A 3 -3.63 -15.95 27.05
N CYS A 4 -4.10 -15.04 27.91
CA CYS A 4 -4.55 -15.35 29.27
C CYS A 4 -6.09 -15.46 29.40
N SER A 5 -6.84 -15.31 28.31
CA SER A 5 -8.31 -15.36 28.29
C SER A 5 -8.79 -16.31 27.21
N LYS A 6 -9.89 -17.02 27.47
CA LYS A 6 -10.61 -17.85 26.49
C LYS A 6 -11.87 -17.17 25.95
N ASN A 7 -12.15 -15.94 26.39
CA ASN A 7 -13.38 -15.24 26.05
C ASN A 7 -13.27 -14.65 24.63
N VAL A 8 -14.14 -15.10 23.71
CA VAL A 8 -14.18 -14.66 22.31
C VAL A 8 -14.26 -13.15 22.17
N LEU A 9 -15.04 -12.45 23.00
CA LEU A 9 -15.17 -11.00 22.96
C LEU A 9 -13.84 -10.29 23.28
N VAL A 10 -13.02 -10.86 24.17
CA VAL A 10 -11.70 -10.32 24.50
C VAL A 10 -10.75 -10.47 23.31
N HIS A 11 -10.83 -11.59 22.59
CA HIS A 11 -10.04 -11.79 21.36
C HIS A 11 -10.48 -10.83 20.25
N LEU A 12 -11.79 -10.68 20.03
CA LEU A 12 -12.34 -9.76 19.04
C LEU A 12 -11.97 -8.30 19.35
N GLY A 13 -12.14 -7.87 20.60
CA GLY A 13 -11.76 -6.53 21.04
C GLY A 13 -10.26 -6.27 20.89
N SER A 14 -9.42 -7.25 21.22
CA SER A 14 -7.96 -7.14 21.05
C SER A 14 -7.56 -7.09 19.57
N GLY A 15 -8.20 -7.90 18.72
CA GLY A 15 -7.98 -7.88 17.27
C GLY A 15 -8.38 -6.54 16.65
N TYR A 16 -9.52 -5.99 17.06
CA TYR A 16 -9.96 -4.66 16.65
C TYR A 16 -8.94 -3.57 17.03
N LEU A 17 -8.52 -3.54 18.30
CA LEU A 17 -7.54 -2.57 18.77
C LEU A 17 -6.20 -2.69 18.03
N LEU A 18 -5.73 -3.93 17.81
CA LEU A 18 -4.52 -4.17 17.02
C LEU A 18 -4.67 -3.64 15.59
N GLY A 19 -5.81 -3.89 14.95
CA GLY A 19 -6.10 -3.38 13.61
C GLY A 19 -6.09 -1.86 13.55
N VAL A 20 -6.70 -1.19 14.53
CA VAL A 20 -6.68 0.28 14.64
C VAL A 20 -5.25 0.80 14.81
N VAL A 21 -4.46 0.21 15.72
CA VAL A 21 -3.07 0.62 15.94
C VAL A 21 -2.22 0.41 14.68
N TRP A 22 -2.40 -0.71 13.98
CA TRP A 22 -1.68 -1.01 12.76
C TRP A 22 -2.02 0.00 11.65
N MET A 23 -3.30 0.30 11.46
CA MET A 23 -3.76 1.27 10.47
C MET A 23 -3.23 2.68 10.75
N GLN A 24 -3.31 3.14 12.01
CA GLN A 24 -2.77 4.44 12.40
C GLN A 24 -1.24 4.52 12.24
N SER A 25 -0.53 3.44 12.50
CA SER A 25 0.92 3.37 12.26
C SER A 25 1.26 3.57 10.78
N GLY A 26 0.43 3.03 9.87
CA GLY A 26 0.52 3.30 8.43
C GLY A 26 0.40 4.78 8.08
N PHE A 27 -0.63 5.46 8.59
CA PHE A 27 -0.82 6.90 8.38
C PHE A 27 0.33 7.74 8.93
N ILE A 28 0.82 7.44 10.14
CA ILE A 28 1.98 8.12 10.72
C ILE A 28 3.22 7.90 9.83
N GLY A 29 3.42 6.69 9.31
CA GLY A 29 4.51 6.39 8.38
C GLY A 29 4.42 7.19 7.08
N HIS A 30 3.22 7.30 6.51
CA HIS A 30 2.94 8.11 5.33
C HIS A 30 3.23 9.60 5.58
N ASP A 31 2.63 10.18 6.62
CA ASP A 31 2.70 11.62 6.88
C ASP A 31 4.09 12.07 7.33
N SER A 32 4.79 11.24 8.11
CA SER A 32 6.21 11.48 8.41
C SER A 32 7.09 11.32 7.18
N GLY A 33 6.70 10.49 6.21
CA GLY A 33 7.35 10.34 4.90
C GLY A 33 7.33 11.62 4.07
N HIS A 34 6.29 12.43 4.25
CA HIS A 34 6.15 13.78 3.69
C HIS A 34 6.79 14.88 4.53
N TYR A 35 7.36 14.53 5.70
CA TYR A 35 8.01 15.45 6.63
C TYR A 35 7.06 16.49 7.27
N ASN A 36 5.76 16.18 7.40
CA ASN A 36 4.76 17.16 7.79
C ASN A 36 4.32 17.12 9.27
N ILE A 37 4.66 16.06 10.02
CA ILE A 37 4.07 15.84 11.35
C ILE A 37 5.04 15.97 12.52
N MET A 38 6.35 15.89 12.29
CA MET A 38 7.37 16.08 13.35
C MET A 38 8.11 17.40 13.19
N TYR A 39 8.54 17.97 14.32
CA TYR A 39 9.24 19.26 14.37
C TYR A 39 10.54 19.33 13.57
N THR A 40 11.23 18.20 13.39
CA THR A 40 12.52 18.16 12.67
C THR A 40 12.56 17.07 11.62
N PRO A 41 13.37 17.23 10.56
CA PRO A 41 13.54 16.18 9.56
C PRO A 41 14.11 14.88 10.11
N LYS A 42 14.98 14.95 11.12
CA LYS A 42 15.53 13.76 11.79
C LYS A 42 14.45 12.99 12.53
N LEU A 43 13.55 13.68 13.23
CA LEU A 43 12.45 13.05 13.95
C LEU A 43 11.43 12.45 12.98
N ASN A 44 11.11 13.13 11.88
CA ASN A 44 10.30 12.54 10.80
C ASN A 44 10.95 11.27 10.26
N ARG A 45 12.27 11.28 10.02
CA ARG A 45 12.99 10.11 9.53
C ARG A 45 12.99 8.94 10.52
N PHE A 46 13.12 9.22 11.81
CA PHE A 46 13.01 8.21 12.86
C PHE A 46 11.61 7.60 12.86
N MET A 47 10.56 8.43 12.83
CA MET A 47 9.17 7.97 12.84
C MET A 47 8.82 7.15 11.59
N GLN A 48 9.29 7.57 10.41
CA GLN A 48 9.19 6.81 9.18
C GLN A 48 9.73 5.37 9.31
N VAL A 49 10.91 5.20 9.92
CA VAL A 49 11.53 3.88 10.09
C VAL A 49 10.79 3.07 11.16
N LEU A 50 10.44 3.71 12.28
CA LEU A 50 9.72 3.06 13.36
C LEU A 50 8.35 2.55 12.90
N THR A 51 7.48 3.42 12.40
CA THR A 51 6.11 3.03 12.04
C THR A 51 6.02 2.37 10.68
N GLY A 52 6.77 2.85 9.69
CA GLY A 52 6.78 2.30 8.34
C GLY A 52 7.55 0.98 8.22
N THR A 53 8.76 0.88 8.78
CA THR A 53 9.59 -0.32 8.61
C THR A 53 9.43 -1.31 9.76
N CYS A 54 9.51 -0.88 11.01
CA CYS A 54 9.47 -1.82 12.14
C CYS A 54 8.06 -2.31 12.46
N VAL A 55 7.06 -1.41 12.45
CA VAL A 55 5.67 -1.79 12.81
C VAL A 55 4.92 -2.39 11.63
N THR A 56 4.90 -1.74 10.46
CA THR A 56 4.12 -2.23 9.31
C THR A 56 4.91 -3.14 8.37
N GLY A 57 6.24 -3.22 8.49
CA GLY A 57 7.09 -4.07 7.65
C GLY A 57 7.42 -3.49 6.27
N ILE A 58 7.07 -2.23 6.00
CA ILE A 58 7.24 -1.59 4.70
C ILE A 58 8.58 -0.85 4.63
N SER A 59 9.36 -1.11 3.59
CA SER A 59 10.57 -0.33 3.32
C SER A 59 10.22 1.12 3.02
N ILE A 60 10.60 2.04 3.92
CA ILE A 60 10.36 3.47 3.70
C ILE A 60 11.02 3.98 2.42
N ARG A 61 12.16 3.40 2.02
CA ARG A 61 12.84 3.79 0.79
C ARG A 61 12.02 3.43 -0.44
N TRP A 62 11.51 2.19 -0.48
CA TRP A 62 10.64 1.75 -1.56
C TRP A 62 9.35 2.57 -1.59
N TRP A 63 8.72 2.75 -0.43
CA TRP A 63 7.49 3.53 -0.31
C TRP A 63 7.68 4.96 -0.80
N LYS A 64 8.75 5.66 -0.42
CA LYS A 64 9.03 7.02 -0.93
C LYS A 64 9.23 7.02 -2.44
N TRP A 65 9.92 6.02 -2.99
CA TRP A 65 10.18 5.94 -4.43
C TRP A 65 8.88 5.77 -5.24
N THR A 66 8.01 4.85 -4.84
CA THR A 66 6.72 4.63 -5.53
C THR A 66 5.75 5.79 -5.26
N HIS A 67 5.66 6.25 -4.02
CA HIS A 67 4.73 7.32 -3.64
C HIS A 67 5.08 8.66 -4.27
N THR A 68 6.36 9.00 -4.42
CA THR A 68 6.76 10.19 -5.16
C THR A 68 6.33 10.10 -6.63
N ALA A 69 6.47 8.93 -7.28
CA ALA A 69 5.98 8.76 -8.65
C ALA A 69 4.46 8.84 -8.75
N HIS A 70 3.73 8.31 -7.76
CA HIS A 70 2.29 8.51 -7.65
C HIS A 70 1.93 10.00 -7.65
N HIS A 71 2.54 10.81 -6.78
CA HIS A 71 2.25 12.25 -6.69
C HIS A 71 2.60 13.03 -7.96
N ILE A 72 3.59 12.58 -8.73
CA ILE A 72 3.97 13.19 -10.01
C ILE A 72 2.94 12.86 -11.11
N ALA A 73 2.43 11.63 -11.13
CA ALA A 73 1.60 11.11 -12.23
C ALA A 73 0.32 10.44 -11.72
N VAL A 74 -0.42 11.13 -10.84
CA VAL A 74 -1.66 10.61 -10.24
C VAL A 74 -2.64 10.20 -11.34
N ASN A 75 -3.33 9.06 -11.16
CA ASN A 75 -4.28 8.50 -12.12
C ASN A 75 -3.73 8.16 -13.52
N SER A 76 -2.41 8.25 -13.73
CA SER A 76 -1.78 7.78 -14.96
C SER A 76 -1.59 6.26 -14.92
N LEU A 77 -2.31 5.51 -15.76
CA LEU A 77 -2.20 4.05 -15.78
C LEU A 77 -0.77 3.57 -16.09
N ASP A 78 -0.04 4.30 -16.93
CA ASP A 78 1.28 3.88 -17.42
C ASP A 78 2.42 4.29 -16.47
N TYR A 79 2.27 5.42 -15.77
CA TYR A 79 3.33 6.02 -14.95
C TYR A 79 3.11 5.88 -13.45
N ASN A 80 1.86 5.71 -12.99
CA ASN A 80 1.57 5.54 -11.57
C ASN A 80 1.81 4.08 -11.16
N PRO A 81 2.77 3.77 -10.28
CA PRO A 81 2.98 2.41 -9.79
C PRO A 81 1.79 1.85 -8.99
N ASP A 82 0.97 2.73 -8.42
CA ASP A 82 -0.14 2.35 -7.54
C ASP A 82 -1.39 1.88 -8.30
N LEU A 83 -1.35 1.85 -9.63
CA LEU A 83 -2.48 1.38 -10.47
C LEU A 83 -2.16 0.06 -11.18
N GLN A 84 -1.05 -0.57 -10.83
CA GLN A 84 -0.42 -1.64 -11.60
C GLN A 84 -0.63 -3.01 -10.96
N HIS A 85 -1.90 -3.40 -10.84
CA HIS A 85 -2.31 -4.54 -10.02
C HIS A 85 -2.59 -5.84 -10.80
N ILE A 86 -2.30 -5.90 -12.10
CA ILE A 86 -2.38 -7.14 -12.86
C ILE A 86 -1.39 -8.17 -12.27
N PRO A 87 -1.82 -9.42 -12.04
CA PRO A 87 -3.04 -10.05 -12.58
C PRO A 87 -4.27 -10.04 -11.66
N PHE A 88 -4.24 -9.35 -10.51
CA PHE A 88 -5.29 -9.47 -9.49
C PHE A 88 -6.44 -8.48 -9.64
N LEU A 89 -6.16 -7.22 -10.01
CA LEU A 89 -7.17 -6.18 -10.14
C LEU A 89 -6.93 -5.35 -11.40
N ALA A 90 -8.02 -5.00 -12.09
CA ALA A 90 -8.00 -4.02 -13.16
C ALA A 90 -8.69 -2.74 -12.67
N VAL A 91 -7.99 -1.62 -12.56
CA VAL A 91 -8.60 -0.35 -12.12
C VAL A 91 -9.25 0.43 -13.27
N SER A 92 -9.08 -0.02 -14.52
CA SER A 92 -9.64 0.60 -15.72
C SER A 92 -9.80 -0.42 -16.85
N PRO A 93 -10.84 -0.32 -17.70
CA PRO A 93 -11.00 -1.17 -18.87
C PRO A 93 -9.82 -1.14 -19.86
N THR A 94 -9.04 -0.06 -19.87
CA THR A 94 -7.85 0.08 -20.73
C THR A 94 -6.82 -1.03 -20.46
N ILE A 95 -6.74 -1.52 -19.23
CA ILE A 95 -5.80 -2.56 -18.82
C ILE A 95 -6.06 -3.89 -19.57
N PHE A 96 -7.30 -4.16 -20.01
CA PHE A 96 -7.63 -5.36 -20.79
C PHE A 96 -6.96 -5.40 -22.17
N LYS A 97 -6.51 -4.25 -22.67
CA LYS A 97 -5.72 -4.15 -23.92
C LYS A 97 -4.23 -4.42 -23.70
N SER A 98 -3.83 -4.77 -22.48
CA SER A 98 -2.45 -4.72 -21.99
C SER A 98 -1.87 -3.31 -21.97
N LEU A 99 -1.00 -3.03 -21.01
CA LEU A 99 -0.41 -1.71 -20.80
C LEU A 99 1.10 -1.82 -20.62
N THR A 100 1.85 -0.76 -20.91
CA THR A 100 3.27 -0.69 -20.53
C THR A 100 3.42 0.21 -19.31
N SER A 101 3.98 -0.33 -18.23
CA SER A 101 4.43 0.46 -17.09
C SER A 101 5.75 1.13 -17.43
N TYR A 102 5.74 2.45 -17.57
CA TYR A 102 6.97 3.22 -17.72
C TYR A 102 7.74 3.33 -16.41
N PHE A 103 7.04 3.31 -15.27
CA PHE A 103 7.69 3.35 -13.95
C PHE A 103 8.56 2.12 -13.67
N TYR A 104 8.04 0.92 -13.93
CA TYR A 104 8.80 -0.33 -13.73
C TYR A 104 9.50 -0.82 -15.01
N GLY A 105 9.31 -0.16 -16.15
CA GLY A 105 9.86 -0.58 -17.44
C GLY A 105 9.37 -1.96 -17.89
N LYS A 106 8.13 -2.35 -17.54
CA LYS A 106 7.58 -3.68 -17.83
C LYS A 106 6.22 -3.61 -18.51
N LYS A 107 5.92 -4.59 -19.37
CA LYS A 107 4.58 -4.75 -19.95
C LYS A 107 3.67 -5.49 -18.97
N MET A 108 2.53 -4.90 -18.64
CA MET A 108 1.43 -5.50 -17.88
C MET A 108 0.48 -6.17 -18.86
N THR A 109 0.80 -7.42 -19.21
CA THR A 109 0.04 -8.20 -20.17
C THR A 109 -1.24 -8.73 -19.53
N PHE A 110 -2.37 -8.56 -20.22
CA PHE A 110 -3.64 -9.16 -19.81
C PHE A 110 -3.73 -10.59 -20.34
N ASP A 111 -3.06 -11.51 -19.66
CA ASP A 111 -2.97 -12.92 -20.04
C ASP A 111 -4.17 -13.76 -19.51
N SER A 112 -4.13 -15.08 -19.72
CA SER A 112 -5.18 -15.99 -19.26
C SER A 112 -5.31 -16.05 -17.74
N VAL A 113 -4.21 -15.84 -17.00
CA VAL A 113 -4.23 -15.82 -15.54
C VAL A 113 -4.92 -14.55 -15.05
N ALA A 114 -4.57 -13.40 -15.61
CA ALA A 114 -5.25 -12.14 -15.32
C ALA A 114 -6.74 -12.20 -15.67
N ARG A 115 -7.08 -12.80 -16.83
CA ARG A 115 -8.48 -13.01 -17.23
C ARG A 115 -9.25 -13.87 -16.24
N PHE A 116 -8.64 -14.93 -15.73
CA PHE A 116 -9.26 -15.81 -14.74
C PHE A 116 -9.45 -15.10 -13.39
N LEU A 117 -8.42 -14.40 -12.89
CA LEU A 117 -8.48 -13.74 -11.58
C LEU A 117 -9.43 -12.51 -11.58
N ILE A 118 -9.55 -11.82 -12.72
CA ILE A 118 -10.35 -10.59 -12.84
C ILE A 118 -11.76 -10.87 -13.38
N SER A 119 -12.10 -12.11 -13.74
CA SER A 119 -13.38 -12.44 -14.42
C SER A 119 -14.63 -12.03 -13.64
N TYR A 120 -14.54 -11.96 -12.31
CA TYR A 120 -15.65 -11.58 -11.43
C TYR A 120 -15.63 -10.10 -11.03
N GLN A 121 -14.61 -9.36 -11.44
CA GLN A 121 -14.51 -7.95 -11.11
C GLN A 121 -15.47 -7.15 -12.00
N HIS A 122 -16.50 -6.55 -11.39
CA HIS A 122 -17.31 -5.54 -12.05
C HIS A 122 -16.53 -4.22 -12.11
N LEU A 123 -16.43 -3.66 -13.32
CA LEU A 123 -15.75 -2.39 -13.63
C LEU A 123 -16.76 -1.28 -13.90
#